data_AF-A0A2D5PHT2-F1
#
_entry.id   AF-A0A2D5PHT2-F1
#
_cell.length_a   1.000
_cell.length_b   1.000
_cell.length_c   1.000
_cell.angle_alpha   90.00
_cell.angle_beta   90.00
_cell.angle_gamma   90.00
#
_symmetry.space_group_name_H-M   'P 1'
#
loop_
_entity.id
_entity.type
_entity.pdbx_description
1 polymer ?
#
loop_
_entity_poly.entity_id
_entity_poly.type
_entity_poly.pdbx_seq_one_letter_code
_entity_poly.pdbx_strand_id
1 'polypeptide(L)'
;MALPAMAETSDSDIRISFIQNSLDLTEQHSRSWQYGWLGLFSAVTAVNGIAYSQTEGEHNKYDRVVGFTTSFLGAADMLMNPMRTHEYAGALESMPQQTPAQQSAKLRQAESWLAAAAARERYEQSFTSHALSALVNGLAGLAVAYDDKRPDDGWMTFLSGVVASEVKIYTAPQTMIEAEQAYRSGNYQQAAAKSDAPHWEVAAFGPYLSAQYRF
;
A
#
# COMPACT_ATOMS: atom_id res chain seq x y z
N MET A 1 -47.51 0.33 10.88
CA MET A 1 -46.72 0.89 9.76
C MET A 1 -45.45 1.49 10.36
N ALA A 2 -44.35 0.72 10.44
CA ALA A 2 -43.09 1.09 11.11
C ALA A 2 -41.85 0.50 10.40
N LEU A 3 -41.94 0.29 9.08
CA LEU A 3 -41.01 -0.53 8.29
C LEU A 3 -39.75 0.18 7.71
N PRO A 4 -39.65 1.52 7.53
CA PRO A 4 -38.49 2.10 6.83
C PRO A 4 -37.23 2.23 7.69
N ALA A 5 -37.34 2.65 8.96
CA ALA A 5 -36.18 2.90 9.81
C ALA A 5 -35.40 1.61 10.16
N MET A 6 -36.11 0.49 10.36
CA MET A 6 -35.46 -0.81 10.61
C MET A 6 -34.70 -1.35 9.39
N ALA A 7 -35.25 -1.14 8.19
CA ALA A 7 -34.61 -1.58 6.94
C ALA A 7 -33.35 -0.75 6.63
N GLU A 8 -33.37 0.56 6.86
CA GLU A 8 -32.19 1.43 6.67
C GLU A 8 -31.08 1.15 7.70
N THR A 9 -31.43 0.87 8.96
CA THR A 9 -30.45 0.44 9.98
C THR A 9 -29.80 -0.88 9.58
N SER A 10 -30.59 -1.85 9.11
CA SER A 10 -30.07 -3.14 8.65
C SER A 10 -29.15 -3.01 7.43
N ASP A 11 -29.47 -2.15 6.46
CA ASP A 11 -28.60 -1.91 5.30
C ASP A 11 -27.29 -1.22 5.69
N SER A 12 -27.38 -0.22 6.57
CA SER A 12 -26.21 0.48 7.09
C SER A 12 -25.26 -0.45 7.84
N ASP A 13 -25.80 -1.36 8.65
CA ASP A 13 -25.02 -2.37 9.37
C ASP A 13 -24.29 -3.31 8.40
N ILE A 14 -24.98 -3.83 7.38
CA ILE A 14 -24.37 -4.72 6.38
C ILE A 14 -23.22 -4.01 5.65
N ARG A 15 -23.41 -2.74 5.28
CA ARG A 15 -22.40 -1.93 4.59
C ARG A 15 -21.19 -1.64 5.47
N ILE A 16 -21.42 -1.23 6.73
CA ILE A 16 -20.34 -1.02 7.70
C ILE A 16 -19.55 -2.31 7.90
N SER A 17 -20.22 -3.44 8.12
CA SER A 17 -19.58 -4.74 8.31
C SER A 17 -18.78 -5.19 7.09
N PHE A 18 -19.33 -5.02 5.88
CA PHE A 18 -18.59 -5.33 4.66
C PHE A 18 -17.29 -4.52 4.54
N ILE A 19 -17.35 -3.21 4.82
CA ILE A 19 -16.18 -2.33 4.76
C ILE A 19 -15.17 -2.72 5.86
N GLN A 20 -15.63 -2.94 7.09
CA GLN A 20 -14.79 -3.39 8.20
C GLN A 20 -14.06 -4.69 7.85
N ASN A 21 -14.79 -5.71 7.40
CA ASN A 21 -14.20 -7.00 7.01
C ASN A 21 -13.17 -6.85 5.89
N SER A 22 -13.43 -5.96 4.93
CA SER A 22 -12.48 -5.69 3.85
C SER A 22 -11.20 -5.02 4.37
N LEU A 23 -11.33 -4.06 5.31
CA LEU A 23 -10.20 -3.38 5.95
C LEU A 23 -9.36 -4.36 6.78
N ASP A 24 -10.02 -5.19 7.58
CA ASP A 24 -9.39 -6.23 8.41
C ASP A 24 -8.58 -7.20 7.55
N LEU A 25 -9.18 -7.71 6.46
CA LEU A 25 -8.56 -8.69 5.56
C LEU A 25 -7.21 -8.21 5.00
N THR A 26 -7.04 -6.91 4.80
CA THR A 26 -5.81 -6.34 4.24
C THR A 26 -4.96 -5.58 5.25
N GLU A 27 -5.37 -5.53 6.53
CA GLU A 27 -4.66 -4.79 7.58
C GLU A 27 -3.18 -5.18 7.63
N GLN A 28 -2.90 -6.48 7.78
CA GLN A 28 -1.53 -6.93 7.97
C GLN A 28 -0.69 -6.79 6.69
N HIS A 29 -1.29 -7.03 5.52
CA HIS A 29 -0.61 -6.87 4.22
C HIS A 29 -0.26 -5.41 3.99
N SER A 30 -1.22 -4.49 4.17
CA SER A 30 -1.01 -3.04 4.11
C SER A 30 0.10 -2.57 5.04
N ARG A 31 0.07 -3.01 6.30
CA ARG A 31 1.07 -2.66 7.32
C ARG A 31 2.47 -3.14 6.92
N SER A 32 2.58 -4.42 6.56
CA SER A 32 3.87 -5.04 6.23
C SER A 32 4.46 -4.46 4.95
N TRP A 33 3.63 -4.20 3.95
CA TRP A 33 4.05 -3.57 2.71
C TRP A 33 4.54 -2.13 2.96
N GLN A 34 3.80 -1.31 3.70
CA GLN A 34 4.17 0.08 3.99
C GLN A 34 5.50 0.16 4.74
N TYR A 35 5.64 -0.55 5.87
CA TYR A 35 6.85 -0.46 6.69
C TYR A 35 8.02 -1.24 6.09
N GLY A 36 7.76 -2.33 5.37
CA GLY A 36 8.79 -3.11 4.69
C GLY A 36 9.50 -2.30 3.60
N TRP A 37 8.73 -1.70 2.67
CA TRP A 37 9.30 -0.89 1.59
C TRP A 37 9.89 0.43 2.10
N LEU A 38 9.24 1.10 3.04
CA LEU A 38 9.80 2.31 3.66
C LEU A 38 11.13 2.01 4.36
N GLY A 39 11.21 0.91 5.09
CA GLY A 39 12.44 0.46 5.76
C GLY A 39 13.55 0.15 4.77
N LEU A 40 13.24 -0.58 3.69
CA LEU A 40 14.20 -0.89 2.63
C LEU A 40 14.73 0.39 1.97
N PHE A 41 13.85 1.28 1.52
CA PHE A 41 14.27 2.54 0.89
C PHE A 41 15.07 3.43 1.82
N SER A 42 14.69 3.53 3.09
CA SER A 42 15.43 4.29 4.10
C SER A 42 16.83 3.71 4.32
N ALA A 43 16.96 2.39 4.40
CA ALA A 43 18.25 1.72 4.56
C ALA A 43 19.16 1.93 3.35
N VAL A 44 18.63 1.78 2.13
CA VAL A 44 19.38 2.03 0.89
C VAL A 44 19.81 3.49 0.78
N THR A 45 18.95 4.43 1.18
CA THR A 45 19.28 5.86 1.24
C THR A 45 20.45 6.10 2.18
N ALA A 46 20.39 5.57 3.41
CA ALA A 46 21.42 5.76 4.42
C ALA A 46 22.77 5.15 4.00
N VAL A 47 22.78 3.92 3.46
CA VAL A 47 23.99 3.25 2.98
C VAL A 47 24.65 4.07 1.88
N ASN A 48 23.89 4.57 0.90
CA ASN A 48 24.44 5.37 -0.17
C ASN A 48 24.92 6.76 0.29
N GLY A 49 24.21 7.40 1.22
CA GLY A 49 24.64 8.68 1.81
C GLY A 49 25.94 8.55 2.62
N ILE A 50 26.06 7.49 3.43
CA ILE A 50 27.29 7.19 4.18
C ILE A 50 28.44 6.88 3.23
N ALA A 51 28.22 6.02 2.23
CA ALA A 51 29.24 5.65 1.26
C ALA A 51 29.72 6.86 0.44
N TYR A 52 28.82 7.78 0.06
CA TYR A 52 29.19 9.03 -0.61
C TYR A 52 30.20 9.85 0.21
N SER A 53 30.00 9.95 1.53
CA SER A 53 30.90 10.72 2.42
C SER A 53 32.31 10.13 2.56
N GLN A 54 32.47 8.83 2.31
CA GLN A 54 33.74 8.09 2.45
C GLN A 54 34.45 7.81 1.13
N THR A 55 33.81 8.14 0.01
CA THR A 55 34.34 7.82 -1.32
C THR A 55 35.28 8.93 -1.79
N GLU A 56 36.45 8.55 -2.31
CA GLU A 56 37.36 9.46 -3.02
C GLU A 56 37.24 9.25 -4.54
N GLY A 57 37.36 10.33 -5.31
CA GLY A 57 37.12 10.34 -6.77
C GLY A 57 35.66 10.66 -7.15
N GLU A 58 35.46 11.47 -8.19
CA GLU A 58 34.12 11.93 -8.61
C GLU A 58 33.22 10.78 -9.13
N HIS A 59 33.81 9.79 -9.80
CA HIS A 59 33.11 8.65 -10.39
C HIS A 59 32.35 7.81 -9.37
N ASN A 60 33.06 7.32 -8.35
CA ASN A 60 32.45 6.47 -7.31
C ASN A 60 31.44 7.23 -6.45
N LYS A 61 31.51 8.57 -6.41
CA LYS A 61 30.54 9.41 -5.72
C LYS A 61 29.22 9.52 -6.49
N TYR A 62 29.27 9.45 -7.82
CA TYR A 62 28.09 9.64 -8.66
C TYR A 62 27.07 8.49 -8.52
N ASP A 63 27.53 7.23 -8.56
CA ASP A 63 26.68 6.06 -8.33
C ASP A 63 25.95 6.12 -6.98
N ARG A 64 26.64 6.64 -5.95
CA ARG A 64 26.07 6.82 -4.61
C ARG A 64 25.00 7.91 -4.60
N VAL A 65 25.18 9.01 -5.33
CA VAL A 65 24.18 10.08 -5.45
C VAL A 65 22.91 9.58 -6.13
N VAL A 66 23.06 8.79 -7.19
CA VAL A 66 21.94 8.19 -7.91
C VAL A 66 21.14 7.24 -7.00
N GLY A 67 21.83 6.28 -6.37
CA GLY A 67 21.19 5.35 -5.44
C GLY A 67 20.52 6.05 -4.26
N PHE A 68 21.18 7.08 -3.70
CA PHE A 68 20.61 7.95 -2.66
C PHE A 68 19.35 8.65 -3.13
N THR A 69 19.39 9.31 -4.29
CA THR A 69 18.26 10.13 -4.79
C THR A 69 17.03 9.27 -5.07
N THR A 70 17.19 8.15 -5.76
CA THR A 70 16.06 7.26 -6.09
C THR A 70 15.43 6.65 -4.84
N SER A 71 16.25 6.12 -3.93
CA SER A 71 15.73 5.52 -2.69
C SER A 71 15.13 6.57 -1.74
N PHE A 72 15.71 7.77 -1.67
CA PHE A 72 15.16 8.89 -0.92
C PHE A 72 13.78 9.30 -1.45
N LEU A 73 13.62 9.45 -2.77
CA LEU A 73 12.33 9.78 -3.38
C LEU A 73 11.29 8.69 -3.12
N GLY A 74 11.67 7.42 -3.20
CA GLY A 74 10.79 6.30 -2.85
C GLY A 74 10.33 6.35 -1.38
N ALA A 75 11.24 6.61 -0.44
CA ALA A 75 10.91 6.80 0.96
C ALA A 75 10.03 8.04 1.20
N ALA A 76 10.34 9.15 0.54
CA ALA A 76 9.59 10.41 0.66
C ALA A 76 8.15 10.27 0.15
N ASP A 77 7.94 9.63 -1.00
CA ASP A 77 6.60 9.35 -1.53
C ASP A 77 5.78 8.52 -0.53
N MET A 78 6.38 7.49 0.06
CA MET A 78 5.72 6.65 1.06
C MET A 78 5.40 7.37 2.38
N LEU A 79 6.15 8.42 2.72
CA LEU A 79 5.87 9.27 3.89
C LEU A 79 4.80 10.32 3.60
N MET A 80 4.81 10.91 2.41
CA MET A 80 3.84 11.93 1.99
C MET A 80 2.48 11.32 1.64
N ASN A 81 2.47 10.10 1.13
CA ASN A 81 1.28 9.35 0.75
C ASN A 81 1.35 7.93 1.34
N PRO A 82 1.17 7.76 2.67
CA PRO A 82 1.27 6.46 3.31
C PRO A 82 0.07 5.57 2.98
N MET A 83 0.29 4.25 2.93
CA MET A 83 -0.80 3.29 2.92
C MET A 83 -1.32 3.08 4.34
N ARG A 84 -2.59 3.47 4.58
CA ARG A 84 -3.17 3.58 5.94
C ARG A 84 -4.29 2.59 6.22
N THR A 85 -4.51 1.59 5.36
CA THR A 85 -5.63 0.65 5.50
C THR A 85 -5.65 -0.03 6.87
N HIS A 86 -4.47 -0.38 7.38
CA HIS A 86 -4.28 -0.92 8.73
C HIS A 86 -4.70 0.03 9.87
N GLU A 87 -4.57 1.34 9.70
CA GLU A 87 -5.03 2.32 10.69
C GLU A 87 -6.56 2.48 10.61
N TYR A 88 -7.13 2.40 9.42
CA TYR A 88 -8.57 2.53 9.20
C TYR A 88 -9.35 1.36 9.80
N ALA A 89 -8.81 0.14 9.78
CA ALA A 89 -9.45 -1.04 10.37
C ALA A 89 -9.77 -0.81 11.86
N GLY A 90 -8.75 -0.53 12.69
CA GLY A 90 -8.94 -0.28 14.12
C GLY A 90 -9.68 1.03 14.41
N ALA A 91 -9.48 2.06 13.59
CA ALA A 91 -10.20 3.33 13.77
C ALA A 91 -11.71 3.15 13.53
N LEU A 92 -12.11 2.40 12.50
CA LEU A 92 -13.52 2.14 12.19
C LEU A 92 -14.19 1.28 13.25
N GLU A 93 -13.50 0.23 13.71
CA GLU A 93 -13.99 -0.63 14.79
C GLU A 93 -14.34 0.19 16.03
N SER A 94 -13.47 1.14 16.40
CA SER A 94 -13.61 2.00 17.59
C SER A 94 -14.75 3.04 17.50
N MET A 95 -15.31 3.29 16.32
CA MET A 95 -16.36 4.30 16.15
C MET A 95 -17.69 3.83 16.76
N PRO A 96 -18.41 4.72 17.48
CA PRO A 96 -19.69 4.39 18.09
C PRO A 96 -20.79 4.16 17.04
N GLN A 97 -21.77 3.32 17.38
CA GLN A 97 -22.88 2.92 16.48
C GLN A 97 -24.21 2.74 17.23
N GLN A 98 -24.33 3.21 18.47
CA GLN A 98 -25.48 2.92 19.35
C GLN A 98 -26.73 3.72 19.00
N THR A 99 -26.60 4.78 18.21
CA THR A 99 -27.71 5.64 17.78
C THR A 99 -27.73 5.74 16.25
N PRO A 100 -28.89 6.02 15.63
CA PRO A 100 -28.96 6.21 14.17
C PRO A 100 -28.02 7.29 13.65
N ALA A 101 -27.81 8.36 14.42
CA ALA A 101 -26.87 9.43 14.07
C ALA A 101 -25.41 8.94 14.09
N GLN A 102 -25.03 8.15 15.09
CA GLN A 102 -23.70 7.53 15.18
C GLN A 102 -23.49 6.50 14.06
N GLN A 103 -24.47 5.65 13.79
CA GLN A 103 -24.43 4.69 12.69
C GLN A 103 -24.25 5.38 11.33
N SER A 104 -25.01 6.44 11.07
CA SER A 104 -24.88 7.26 9.86
C SER A 104 -23.50 7.92 9.74
N ALA A 105 -22.93 8.40 10.85
CA ALA A 105 -21.58 8.97 10.86
C ALA A 105 -20.50 7.90 10.61
N LYS A 106 -20.63 6.72 11.22
CA LYS A 106 -19.73 5.58 11.03
C LYS A 106 -19.76 5.09 9.59
N LEU A 107 -20.95 4.96 8.98
CA LEU A 107 -21.08 4.58 7.58
C LEU A 107 -20.39 5.59 6.66
N ARG A 108 -20.64 6.90 6.82
CA ARG A 108 -19.96 7.93 6.00
C ARG A 108 -18.44 7.86 6.13
N GLN A 109 -17.94 7.61 7.34
CA GLN A 109 -16.50 7.49 7.57
C GLN A 109 -15.92 6.22 6.94
N ALA A 110 -16.63 5.09 7.07
CA ALA A 110 -16.28 3.83 6.42
C ALA A 110 -16.15 4.00 4.91
N GLU A 111 -17.13 4.64 4.27
CA GLU A 111 -17.12 4.91 2.84
C GLU A 111 -15.98 5.84 2.42
N SER A 112 -15.72 6.88 3.21
CA SER A 112 -14.60 7.79 2.96
C SER A 112 -13.25 7.06 3.04
N TRP A 113 -13.07 6.16 4.00
CA TRP A 113 -11.84 5.40 4.16
C TRP A 113 -11.69 4.31 3.11
N LEU A 114 -12.77 3.63 2.72
CA LEU A 114 -12.77 2.71 1.59
C LEU A 114 -12.31 3.41 0.31
N ALA A 115 -12.89 4.57 -0.01
CA ALA A 115 -12.51 5.34 -1.19
C ALA A 115 -11.06 5.82 -1.13
N ALA A 116 -10.60 6.32 0.02
CA ALA A 116 -9.22 6.75 0.21
C ALA A 116 -8.22 5.60 0.06
N ALA A 117 -8.52 4.44 0.65
CA ALA A 117 -7.65 3.27 0.58
C ALA A 117 -7.60 2.70 -0.84
N ALA A 118 -8.75 2.58 -1.52
CA ALA A 118 -8.80 2.16 -2.92
C ALA A 118 -8.07 3.14 -3.85
N ALA A 119 -8.19 4.45 -3.65
CA ALA A 119 -7.44 5.45 -4.40
C ALA A 119 -5.93 5.30 -4.19
N ARG A 120 -5.50 4.99 -2.96
CA ARG A 120 -4.10 4.76 -2.64
C ARG A 120 -3.53 3.52 -3.31
N GLU A 121 -4.28 2.42 -3.34
CA GLU A 121 -3.89 1.21 -4.07
C GLU A 121 -3.82 1.46 -5.59
N ARG A 122 -4.78 2.21 -6.16
CA ARG A 122 -4.73 2.59 -7.60
C ARG A 122 -3.51 3.44 -7.92
N TYR A 123 -3.08 4.31 -7.00
CA TYR A 123 -1.88 5.11 -7.18
C TYR A 123 -0.63 4.24 -7.33
N GLU A 124 -0.49 3.16 -6.55
CA GLU A 124 0.62 2.20 -6.73
C GLU A 124 0.55 1.50 -8.09
N GLN A 125 -0.66 1.11 -8.52
CA GLN A 125 -0.88 0.47 -9.83
C GLN A 125 -0.84 1.45 -11.01
N SER A 126 -0.71 2.76 -10.75
CA SER A 126 -0.83 3.77 -11.80
C SER A 126 0.45 3.87 -12.65
N PHE A 127 0.27 4.06 -13.96
CA PHE A 127 1.36 4.30 -14.90
C PHE A 127 2.23 5.50 -14.51
N THR A 128 1.70 6.45 -13.74
CA THR A 128 2.47 7.59 -13.23
C THR A 128 3.56 7.15 -12.25
N SER A 129 3.29 6.17 -11.38
CA SER A 129 4.32 5.54 -10.53
C SER A 129 5.34 4.76 -11.35
N HIS A 130 4.89 4.01 -12.37
CA HIS A 130 5.79 3.33 -13.30
C HIS A 130 6.63 4.31 -14.13
N ALA A 131 6.08 5.45 -14.55
CA ALA A 131 6.74 6.44 -15.40
C ALA A 131 7.68 7.35 -14.62
N LEU A 132 7.35 7.73 -13.39
CA LEU A 132 8.29 8.46 -12.52
C LEU A 132 9.48 7.56 -12.17
N SER A 133 9.21 6.28 -11.87
CA SER A 133 10.27 5.31 -11.60
C SER A 133 11.10 5.04 -12.85
N ALA A 134 10.48 4.84 -14.02
CA ALA A 134 11.19 4.65 -15.29
C ALA A 134 11.97 5.90 -15.73
N LEU A 135 11.48 7.11 -15.43
CA LEU A 135 12.17 8.36 -15.75
C LEU A 135 13.38 8.58 -14.82
N VAL A 136 13.21 8.42 -13.51
CA VAL A 136 14.29 8.55 -12.53
C VAL A 136 15.35 7.46 -12.74
N ASN A 137 14.93 6.20 -12.90
CA ASN A 137 15.83 5.09 -13.18
C ASN A 137 16.44 5.18 -14.59
N GLY A 138 15.69 5.68 -15.58
CA GLY A 138 16.18 5.87 -16.94
C GLY A 138 17.23 6.97 -17.05
N LEU A 139 17.06 8.09 -16.34
CA LEU A 139 18.05 9.16 -16.24
C LEU A 139 19.31 8.69 -15.48
N ALA A 140 19.12 7.88 -14.44
CA ALA A 140 20.20 7.20 -13.73
C ALA A 140 20.99 6.24 -14.64
N GLY A 141 20.30 5.36 -15.37
CA GLY A 141 20.92 4.39 -16.27
C GLY A 141 21.63 5.03 -17.47
N LEU A 142 21.05 6.09 -18.05
CA LEU A 142 21.68 6.87 -19.12
C LEU A 142 22.93 7.61 -18.65
N ALA A 143 22.92 8.12 -17.42
CA ALA A 143 24.08 8.79 -16.85
C ALA A 143 25.24 7.81 -16.59
N VAL A 144 24.97 6.63 -16.01
CA VAL A 144 26.00 5.59 -15.81
C VAL A 144 26.53 5.04 -17.14
N ALA A 145 25.67 4.85 -18.14
CA ALA A 145 26.07 4.37 -19.46
C ALA A 145 26.97 5.36 -20.22
N TYR A 146 26.85 6.67 -19.96
CA TYR A 146 27.64 7.70 -20.63
C TYR A 146 29.04 7.90 -20.02
N ASP A 147 29.22 7.53 -18.74
CA ASP A 147 30.42 7.88 -17.98
C ASP A 147 31.58 6.87 -18.12
N ASP A 148 31.32 5.59 -18.46
CA ASP A 148 32.36 4.56 -18.26
C ASP A 148 32.68 3.61 -19.44
N LYS A 149 32.03 3.71 -20.60
CA LYS A 149 32.15 2.68 -21.68
C LYS A 149 31.99 1.24 -21.18
N ARG A 150 31.32 1.03 -20.04
CA ARG A 150 31.00 -0.26 -19.40
C ARG A 150 29.48 -0.38 -19.29
N PRO A 151 28.79 -0.66 -20.42
CA PRO A 151 27.33 -0.72 -20.46
C PRO A 151 26.74 -1.78 -19.52
N ASP A 152 27.53 -2.77 -19.10
CA ASP A 152 27.10 -3.92 -18.30
C ASP A 152 26.77 -3.55 -16.83
N ASP A 153 27.53 -2.64 -16.20
CA ASP A 153 27.32 -2.24 -14.79
C ASP A 153 26.17 -1.23 -14.63
N GLY A 154 25.99 -0.33 -15.61
CA GLY A 154 24.84 0.60 -15.67
C GLY A 154 23.52 -0.11 -15.96
N TRP A 155 23.55 -1.12 -16.82
CA TRP A 155 22.42 -2.03 -17.03
C TRP A 155 22.02 -2.75 -15.74
N MET A 156 22.97 -3.24 -14.94
CA MET A 156 22.66 -4.00 -13.73
C MET A 156 22.02 -3.15 -12.62
N THR A 157 22.43 -1.89 -12.49
CA THR A 157 21.84 -0.92 -11.54
C THR A 157 20.44 -0.48 -12.00
N PHE A 158 20.27 -0.22 -13.30
CA PHE A 158 18.96 0.03 -13.88
C PHE A 158 18.02 -1.18 -13.69
N LEU A 159 18.50 -2.40 -13.98
CA LEU A 159 17.69 -3.61 -13.88
C LEU A 159 17.28 -3.89 -12.44
N SER A 160 18.18 -3.72 -11.47
CA SER A 160 17.85 -3.92 -10.06
C SER A 160 16.86 -2.86 -9.52
N GLY A 161 16.96 -1.60 -9.96
CA GLY A 161 16.00 -0.55 -9.63
C GLY A 161 14.62 -0.78 -10.26
N VAL A 162 14.58 -1.25 -11.51
CA VAL A 162 13.35 -1.66 -12.21
C VAL A 162 12.73 -2.87 -11.52
N VAL A 163 13.51 -3.90 -11.22
CA VAL A 163 13.02 -5.10 -10.51
C VAL A 163 12.50 -4.74 -9.13
N ALA A 164 13.19 -3.90 -8.35
CA ALA A 164 12.70 -3.47 -7.04
C ALA A 164 11.37 -2.69 -7.13
N SER A 165 11.24 -1.83 -8.15
CA SER A 165 10.00 -1.07 -8.39
C SER A 165 8.84 -1.96 -8.83
N GLU A 166 9.09 -2.89 -9.74
CA GLU A 166 8.07 -3.84 -10.22
C GLU A 166 7.66 -4.82 -9.11
N VAL A 167 8.61 -5.28 -8.28
CA VAL A 167 8.30 -6.10 -7.10
C VAL A 167 7.48 -5.30 -6.07
N LYS A 168 7.79 -4.03 -5.84
CA LYS A 168 6.98 -3.16 -4.96
C LYS A 168 5.54 -3.05 -5.47
N ILE A 169 5.36 -2.77 -6.75
CA ILE A 169 4.04 -2.57 -7.36
C ILE A 169 3.26 -3.88 -7.40
N TYR A 170 3.91 -4.98 -7.78
CA TYR A 170 3.28 -6.31 -7.81
C TYR A 170 2.85 -6.79 -6.42
N THR A 171 3.62 -6.45 -5.39
CA THR A 171 3.29 -6.84 -4.00
C THR A 171 2.35 -5.88 -3.29
N ALA A 172 1.96 -4.76 -3.92
CA ALA A 172 1.05 -3.79 -3.34
C ALA A 172 -0.36 -4.40 -3.14
N PRO A 173 -1.02 -4.12 -2.00
CA PRO A 173 -2.41 -4.50 -1.80
C PRO A 173 -3.34 -3.99 -2.92
N GLN A 174 -4.33 -4.82 -3.28
CA GLN A 174 -5.39 -4.50 -4.25
C GLN A 174 -6.80 -4.74 -3.69
N THR A 175 -6.88 -5.16 -2.43
CA THR A 175 -8.12 -5.58 -1.77
C THR A 175 -9.14 -4.43 -1.68
N MET A 176 -8.68 -3.19 -1.51
CA MET A 176 -9.57 -2.03 -1.40
C MET A 176 -10.12 -1.59 -2.75
N ILE A 177 -9.38 -1.75 -3.85
CA ILE A 177 -9.90 -1.56 -5.20
C ILE A 177 -11.06 -2.52 -5.46
N GLU A 178 -10.86 -3.80 -5.16
CA GLU A 178 -11.88 -4.85 -5.33
C GLU A 178 -13.09 -4.60 -4.43
N ALA A 179 -12.86 -4.26 -3.16
CA ALA A 179 -13.90 -3.95 -2.20
C ALA A 179 -14.72 -2.72 -2.63
N GLU A 180 -14.08 -1.65 -3.11
CA GLU A 180 -14.78 -0.47 -3.62
C GLU A 180 -15.61 -0.80 -4.86
N GLN A 181 -15.11 -1.65 -5.76
CA GLN A 181 -15.86 -2.11 -6.92
C GLN A 181 -17.08 -2.96 -6.51
N ALA A 182 -16.91 -3.91 -5.59
CA ALA A 182 -17.99 -4.71 -5.04
C ALA A 182 -19.05 -3.84 -4.34
N TYR A 183 -18.60 -2.82 -3.61
CA TYR A 183 -19.47 -1.85 -2.95
C TYR A 183 -20.31 -1.04 -3.94
N ARG A 184 -19.66 -0.41 -4.92
CA ARG A 184 -20.32 0.43 -5.94
C ARG A 184 -21.26 -0.37 -6.85
N SER A 185 -20.98 -1.65 -7.08
CA SER A 185 -21.83 -2.53 -7.89
C SER A 185 -23.01 -3.13 -7.13
N GLY A 186 -23.15 -2.86 -5.82
CA GLY A 186 -24.20 -3.45 -4.98
C GLY A 186 -23.94 -4.91 -4.58
N ASN A 187 -22.81 -5.49 -4.98
CA ASN A 187 -22.45 -6.88 -4.70
C ASN A 187 -21.91 -7.10 -3.27
N TYR A 188 -21.77 -6.04 -2.48
CA TYR A 188 -21.29 -6.09 -1.10
C TYR A 188 -22.14 -7.00 -0.19
N GLN A 189 -23.45 -7.16 -0.44
CA GLN A 189 -24.29 -8.06 0.34
C GLN A 189 -23.91 -9.54 0.14
N GLN A 190 -23.58 -9.93 -1.11
CA GLN A 190 -23.10 -11.29 -1.40
C GLN A 190 -21.68 -11.52 -0.89
N ALA A 191 -20.84 -10.49 -0.93
CA ALA A 191 -19.49 -10.56 -0.40
C ALA A 191 -19.48 -10.61 1.13
N ALA A 192 -20.35 -9.86 1.81
CA ALA A 192 -20.55 -9.93 3.26
C ALA A 192 -21.03 -11.31 3.70
N ALA A 193 -22.01 -11.89 2.98
CA ALA A 193 -22.47 -13.24 3.26
C ALA A 193 -21.39 -14.33 3.07
N LYS A 194 -20.38 -14.07 2.22
CA LYS A 194 -19.21 -14.95 2.07
C LYS A 194 -18.13 -14.71 3.13
N SER A 195 -17.97 -13.47 3.61
CA SER A 195 -16.99 -13.16 4.66
C SER A 195 -17.40 -13.70 6.03
N ASP A 196 -18.70 -13.84 6.28
CA ASP A 196 -19.24 -14.49 7.50
C ASP A 196 -19.04 -16.02 7.49
N ALA A 197 -18.45 -16.59 6.42
CA ALA A 197 -18.06 -17.98 6.42
C ALA A 197 -16.76 -18.16 7.23
N PRO A 198 -16.69 -19.18 8.11
CA PRO A 198 -15.48 -19.44 8.90
C PRO A 198 -14.27 -19.67 7.99
N HIS A 199 -13.21 -18.89 8.22
CA HIS A 199 -12.01 -18.96 7.39
C HIS A 199 -10.73 -18.90 8.22
N TRP A 200 -9.67 -19.48 7.65
CA TRP A 200 -8.33 -19.41 8.19
C TRP A 200 -7.64 -18.16 7.68
N GLU A 201 -7.16 -17.34 8.60
CA GLU A 201 -6.29 -16.22 8.29
C GLU A 201 -4.85 -16.65 8.60
N VAL A 202 -4.01 -16.71 7.57
CA VAL A 202 -2.61 -17.12 7.70
C VAL A 202 -1.75 -15.94 7.30
N ALA A 203 -0.84 -15.55 8.18
CA ALA A 203 0.12 -14.50 7.91
C ALA A 203 1.53 -14.93 8.27
N ALA A 204 2.50 -14.39 7.53
CA ALA A 204 3.92 -14.62 7.75
C ALA A 204 4.64 -13.28 7.92
N PHE A 205 5.42 -13.15 9.00
CA PHE A 205 6.27 -11.98 9.23
C PHE A 205 7.67 -12.45 9.68
N GLY A 206 8.63 -12.45 8.75
CA GLY A 206 9.97 -12.98 9.01
C GLY A 206 9.92 -14.50 9.31
N PRO A 207 10.54 -14.98 10.40
CA PRO A 207 10.50 -16.40 10.78
C PRO A 207 9.19 -16.82 11.47
N TYR A 208 8.26 -15.89 11.70
CA TYR A 208 7.02 -16.16 12.43
C TYR A 208 5.88 -16.39 11.45
N LEU A 209 5.12 -17.46 11.72
CA LEU A 209 3.91 -17.83 11.01
C LEU A 209 2.76 -17.85 12.01
N SER A 210 1.74 -17.03 11.77
CA SER A 210 0.52 -17.00 12.57
C SER A 210 -0.64 -17.56 11.75
N ALA A 211 -1.38 -18.49 12.34
CA ALA A 211 -2.63 -19.00 11.79
C ALA A 211 -3.72 -18.78 12.85
N GLN A 212 -4.75 -18.02 12.48
CA GLN A 212 -5.89 -17.75 13.34
C GLN A 212 -7.18 -18.15 12.63
N TYR A 213 -8.10 -18.76 13.39
CA TYR A 213 -9.39 -19.17 12.89
C TYR A 213 -10.42 -18.11 13.29
N ARG A 214 -11.08 -17.48 12.32
CA ARG A 214 -12.17 -16.53 12.56
C ARG A 214 -13.51 -17.23 12.34
N PHE A 215 -14.38 -17.12 13.35
CA PHE A 215 -15.76 -17.63 13.35
C PHE A 215 -16.73 -16.59 12.81
#